data_AF-A0A969DT11-F1
#
_entry.id   AF-A0A969DT11-F1
#
_cell.length_a   1.000
_cell.length_b   1.000
_cell.length_c   1.000
_cell.angle_alpha   90.00
_cell.angle_beta   90.00
_cell.angle_gamma   90.00
#
_symmetry.space_group_name_H-M   'P 1'
#
loop_
_entity.id
_entity.type
_entity.pdbx_description
1 polymer ?
#
loop_
_entity_poly.entity_id
_entity_poly.type
_entity_poly.pdbx_seq_one_letter_code
_entity_poly.pdbx_strand_id
1 'polypeptide(L)'
;MDEEAYMGFVVPGVIAFSLGILIFAPRYSFTKTYEDIQKLVTEQPKLAYRLIAIGLISTYLNPYMPAAIGFVLYLTAAFQYVGLALLLFQPHSKKKWIWFAAIMGALAVSSIVKGMFHDLILWSVLLFSYVLVQFKVNFLGKLLIILAGLAVAALIQSIKSELRSNKEEQGTGQRITLFSDLLKERIEGEELNNEEILTEMASVRLNQGWIISSILFNVPRYEPFADGETIMEALTSSILPRFLVPSKKVAGGRENFRQFSGLQISDGTSMGASVIGEAYANYGNYGGWIFMFIWGAFLAWGLSMMVNYGRRHPIIYVFIPLIFLQVIKAETELSVVLNHFVKSSLLVFLFLWGARNVLKWKI
;
A
#
# COMPACT_ATOMS: atom_id res chain seq x y z
N MET A 1 -13.59 24.78 3.83
CA MET A 1 -14.70 24.57 2.88
C MET A 1 -15.95 24.21 3.66
N ASP A 2 -17.14 24.51 3.16
CA ASP A 2 -18.38 23.92 3.68
C ASP A 2 -18.50 22.44 3.24
N GLU A 3 -19.31 21.68 3.97
CA GLU A 3 -19.54 20.25 3.69
C GLU A 3 -20.16 20.03 2.32
N GLU A 4 -21.06 20.92 1.90
CA GLU A 4 -21.77 20.81 0.62
C GLU A 4 -20.81 20.92 -0.57
N ALA A 5 -19.90 21.90 -0.60
CA ALA A 5 -18.96 22.00 -1.71
C ALA A 5 -17.91 20.87 -1.69
N TYR A 6 -17.49 20.42 -0.50
CA TYR A 6 -16.62 19.26 -0.36
C TYR A 6 -17.28 17.99 -0.94
N MET A 7 -18.49 17.66 -0.47
CA MET A 7 -19.22 16.47 -0.92
C MET A 7 -19.62 16.58 -2.39
N GLY A 8 -19.97 17.79 -2.84
CA GLY A 8 -20.31 18.11 -4.23
C GLY A 8 -19.17 17.81 -5.21
N PHE A 9 -17.91 17.88 -4.77
CA PHE A 9 -16.77 17.47 -5.59
C PHE A 9 -16.37 16.00 -5.37
N VAL A 10 -16.21 15.59 -4.11
CA VAL A 10 -15.61 14.29 -3.77
C VAL A 10 -16.52 13.13 -4.16
N VAL A 11 -17.83 13.22 -3.89
CA VAL A 11 -18.76 12.11 -4.16
C VAL A 11 -18.84 11.81 -5.66
N PRO A 12 -19.07 12.80 -6.57
CA PRO A 12 -19.04 12.52 -8.00
C PRO A 12 -17.66 12.03 -8.49
N GLY A 13 -16.56 12.54 -7.92
CA GLY A 13 -15.21 12.06 -8.24
C GLY A 13 -15.00 10.58 -7.90
N VAL A 14 -15.47 10.13 -6.73
CA VAL A 14 -15.43 8.71 -6.32
C VAL A 14 -16.34 7.85 -7.18
N ILE A 15 -17.52 8.36 -7.56
CA ILE A 15 -18.42 7.67 -8.50
C ILE A 15 -17.74 7.53 -9.86
N ALA A 16 -17.15 8.59 -10.40
CA ALA A 16 -16.44 8.58 -11.67
C ALA A 16 -15.28 7.58 -11.66
N PHE A 17 -14.46 7.59 -10.62
CA PHE A 17 -13.42 6.59 -10.39
C PHE A 17 -13.97 5.16 -10.36
N SER A 18 -15.04 4.93 -9.61
CA SER A 18 -15.67 3.62 -9.49
C SER A 18 -16.23 3.14 -10.83
N LEU A 19 -16.85 4.02 -11.62
CA LEU A 19 -17.32 3.72 -12.97
C LEU A 19 -16.15 3.34 -13.89
N GLY A 20 -15.04 4.08 -13.83
CA GLY A 20 -13.82 3.73 -14.54
C GLY A 20 -13.32 2.33 -14.18
N ILE A 21 -13.36 1.95 -12.90
CA ILE A 21 -13.01 0.58 -12.51
C ILE A 21 -14.02 -0.44 -13.04
N LEU A 22 -15.31 -0.24 -12.79
CA LEU A 22 -16.36 -1.23 -13.07
C LEU A 22 -16.52 -1.51 -14.56
N ILE A 23 -16.37 -0.51 -15.42
CA ILE A 23 -16.48 -0.65 -16.88
C ILE A 23 -15.30 -1.47 -17.44
N PHE A 24 -14.10 -1.27 -16.91
CA PHE A 24 -12.87 -1.86 -17.45
C PHE A 24 -12.32 -3.03 -16.61
N ALA A 25 -13.02 -3.43 -15.53
CA ALA A 25 -12.59 -4.51 -14.66
C ALA A 25 -12.52 -5.85 -15.41
N PRO A 26 -11.45 -6.66 -15.21
CA PRO A 26 -11.35 -7.93 -15.88
C PRO A 26 -12.32 -8.96 -15.31
N ARG A 27 -12.86 -9.80 -16.20
CA ARG A 27 -13.51 -11.04 -15.78
C ARG A 27 -12.45 -12.05 -15.34
N TYR A 28 -12.62 -12.62 -14.14
CA TYR A 28 -11.75 -13.67 -13.63
C TYR A 28 -12.58 -14.81 -13.03
N SER A 29 -12.04 -16.04 -13.07
CA SER A 29 -12.65 -17.20 -12.44
C SER A 29 -11.84 -17.58 -11.22
N PHE A 30 -12.39 -17.38 -10.04
CA PHE A 30 -11.71 -17.66 -8.78
C PHE A 30 -11.33 -19.14 -8.66
N THR A 31 -12.24 -20.05 -8.98
CA THR A 31 -12.02 -21.51 -8.90
C THR A 31 -10.85 -21.93 -9.79
N LYS A 32 -10.86 -21.49 -11.05
CA LYS A 32 -9.79 -21.82 -11.99
C LYS A 32 -8.45 -21.25 -11.54
N THR A 33 -8.42 -19.99 -11.12
CA THR A 33 -7.20 -19.35 -10.60
C THR A 33 -6.65 -20.10 -9.38
N TYR A 34 -7.51 -20.53 -8.47
CA TYR A 34 -7.11 -21.32 -7.30
C TYR A 34 -6.46 -22.65 -7.71
N GLU A 35 -7.10 -23.39 -8.62
CA GLU A 35 -6.59 -24.67 -9.16
C GLU A 35 -5.26 -24.49 -9.89
N ASP A 36 -5.13 -23.45 -10.71
CA ASP A 36 -3.92 -23.14 -11.48
C ASP A 36 -2.74 -22.82 -10.56
N ILE A 37 -2.95 -22.05 -9.48
CA ILE A 37 -1.92 -21.76 -8.47
C ILE A 37 -1.57 -23.02 -7.69
N GLN A 38 -2.56 -23.82 -7.30
CA GLN A 38 -2.32 -25.07 -6.56
C GLN A 38 -1.53 -26.09 -7.41
N LYS A 39 -1.82 -26.16 -8.71
CA LYS A 39 -1.05 -26.97 -9.67
C LYS A 39 0.40 -26.48 -9.75
N LEU A 40 0.62 -25.17 -9.90
CA LEU A 40 1.96 -24.58 -9.94
C LEU A 40 2.80 -24.94 -8.70
N VAL A 41 2.26 -24.80 -7.50
CA VAL A 41 3.02 -25.10 -6.27
C VAL A 41 3.21 -26.60 -6.04
N THR A 42 2.34 -27.44 -6.59
CA THR A 42 2.52 -28.90 -6.60
C THR A 42 3.66 -29.30 -7.53
N GLU A 43 3.71 -28.72 -8.73
CA GLU A 43 4.78 -28.97 -9.72
C GLU A 43 6.12 -28.33 -9.33
N GLN A 44 6.09 -27.20 -8.61
CA GLN A 44 7.26 -26.44 -8.18
C GLN A 44 7.24 -26.16 -6.66
N PRO A 45 7.38 -27.18 -5.80
CA PRO A 45 7.22 -27.04 -4.35
C PRO A 45 8.30 -26.16 -3.69
N LYS A 46 9.44 -25.94 -4.37
CA LYS A 46 10.53 -25.07 -3.89
C LYS A 46 10.32 -23.59 -4.26
N LEU A 47 9.39 -23.26 -5.14
CA LEU A 47 9.22 -21.90 -5.69
C LEU A 47 8.90 -20.87 -4.61
N ALA A 48 7.95 -21.18 -3.72
CA ALA A 48 7.60 -20.31 -2.60
C ALA A 48 8.81 -19.99 -1.70
N TYR A 49 9.59 -21.01 -1.35
CA TYR A 49 10.79 -20.85 -0.51
C TYR A 49 11.89 -20.06 -1.22
N ARG A 50 12.04 -20.20 -2.54
CA ARG A 50 12.98 -19.38 -3.33
C ARG A 50 12.61 -17.90 -3.28
N LEU A 51 11.33 -17.58 -3.46
CA LEU A 51 10.84 -16.19 -3.36
C LEU A 51 11.02 -15.63 -1.95
N ILE A 52 10.76 -16.45 -0.92
CA ILE A 52 11.05 -16.10 0.48
C ILE A 52 12.53 -15.80 0.68
N ALA A 53 13.42 -16.66 0.22
CA ALA A 53 14.86 -16.47 0.36
C ALA A 53 15.34 -15.20 -0.35
N ILE A 54 14.90 -14.95 -1.59
CA ILE A 54 15.24 -13.73 -2.35
C ILE A 54 14.77 -12.48 -1.58
N GLY A 55 13.56 -12.51 -1.03
CA GLY A 55 13.02 -11.41 -0.25
C GLY A 55 13.81 -11.15 1.03
N LEU A 56 14.10 -12.20 1.81
CA LEU A 56 14.87 -12.09 3.05
C LEU A 56 16.30 -11.58 2.80
N ILE A 57 16.98 -12.10 1.77
CA ILE A 57 18.30 -11.62 1.36
C ILE A 57 18.22 -10.13 1.00
N SER A 58 17.22 -9.71 0.23
CA SER A 58 17.04 -8.32 -0.14
C SER A 58 16.77 -7.41 1.07
N THR A 59 15.97 -7.88 2.04
CA THR A 59 15.73 -7.16 3.31
C THR A 59 17.03 -6.95 4.08
N TYR A 60 17.87 -7.97 4.17
CA TYR A 60 19.14 -7.88 4.90
C TYR A 60 20.19 -7.03 4.18
N LEU A 61 20.24 -7.10 2.84
CA LEU A 61 21.20 -6.33 2.05
C LEU A 61 20.84 -4.85 1.94
N ASN A 62 19.55 -4.50 1.96
CA ASN A 62 19.08 -3.14 1.68
C ASN A 62 19.75 -2.03 2.52
N PRO A 63 19.97 -2.18 3.85
CA PRO A 63 20.63 -1.15 4.66
C PRO A 63 22.08 -0.85 4.26
N TYR A 64 22.75 -1.77 3.57
CA TYR A 64 24.15 -1.65 3.16
C TYR A 64 24.33 -1.13 1.75
N MET A 65 23.23 -0.88 1.03
CA MET A 65 23.26 -0.58 -0.41
C MET A 65 22.99 0.90 -0.67
N PRO A 66 23.57 1.48 -1.74
CA PRO A 66 23.31 2.86 -2.11
C PRO A 66 21.82 3.12 -2.38
N ALA A 67 21.36 4.34 -2.10
CA ALA A 67 19.97 4.76 -2.29
C ALA A 67 19.45 4.55 -3.74
N ALA A 68 20.35 4.53 -4.73
CA ALA A 68 20.01 4.25 -6.13
C ALA A 68 19.42 2.85 -6.34
N ILE A 69 19.92 1.84 -5.61
CA ILE A 69 19.47 0.44 -5.69
C ILE A 69 18.48 0.11 -4.56
N GLY A 70 18.46 0.92 -3.49
CA GLY A 70 17.61 0.68 -2.32
C GLY A 70 16.12 0.51 -2.65
N PHE A 71 15.58 1.24 -3.63
CA PHE A 71 14.18 1.04 -4.04
C PHE A 71 13.93 -0.31 -4.74
N VAL A 72 14.89 -0.78 -5.56
CA VAL A 72 14.81 -2.11 -6.18
C VAL A 72 14.83 -3.17 -5.09
N LEU A 73 15.76 -3.07 -4.13
CA LEU A 73 15.88 -4.00 -3.01
C LEU A 73 14.67 -3.96 -2.06
N TYR A 74 14.05 -2.81 -1.87
CA TYR A 74 12.78 -2.68 -1.17
C TYR A 74 11.67 -3.49 -1.87
N LEU A 75 11.56 -3.38 -3.20
CA LEU A 75 10.57 -4.14 -3.96
C LEU A 75 10.89 -5.65 -4.01
N THR A 76 12.16 -6.06 -4.17
CA THR A 76 12.52 -7.48 -4.08
C THR A 76 12.38 -8.02 -2.66
N ALA A 77 12.59 -7.21 -1.62
CA ALA A 77 12.32 -7.61 -0.25
C ALA A 77 10.86 -8.05 -0.06
N ALA A 78 9.92 -7.39 -0.74
CA ALA A 78 8.52 -7.77 -0.72
C ALA A 78 8.23 -9.16 -1.34
N PHE A 79 9.18 -9.78 -2.04
CA PHE A 79 9.01 -11.15 -2.55
C PHE A 79 8.85 -12.17 -1.44
N GLN A 80 9.28 -11.87 -0.20
CA GLN A 80 9.02 -12.75 0.93
C GLN A 80 7.52 -12.90 1.21
N TYR A 81 6.75 -11.82 1.04
CA TYR A 81 5.30 -11.85 1.21
C TYR A 81 4.60 -12.50 0.01
N VAL A 82 5.10 -12.29 -1.20
CA VAL A 82 4.64 -13.03 -2.39
C VAL A 82 4.87 -14.53 -2.23
N GLY A 83 6.05 -14.91 -1.73
CA GLY A 83 6.41 -16.29 -1.41
C GLY A 83 5.52 -16.88 -0.32
N LEU A 84 5.18 -16.12 0.72
CA LEU A 84 4.18 -16.52 1.73
C LEU A 84 2.80 -16.75 1.11
N ALA A 85 2.31 -15.80 0.29
CA ALA A 85 1.03 -15.92 -0.38
C ALA A 85 0.97 -17.20 -1.22
N LEU A 86 2.04 -17.50 -1.96
CA LEU A 86 2.17 -18.72 -2.74
C LEU A 86 2.24 -19.99 -1.84
N LEU A 87 2.98 -19.93 -0.74
CA LEU A 87 3.14 -21.04 0.21
C LEU A 87 1.81 -21.47 0.84
N LEU A 88 0.85 -20.54 1.00
CA LEU A 88 -0.48 -20.84 1.55
C LEU A 88 -1.26 -21.85 0.68
N PHE A 89 -1.04 -21.85 -0.64
CA PHE A 89 -1.66 -22.80 -1.57
C PHE A 89 -0.97 -24.17 -1.61
N GLN A 90 0.17 -24.34 -0.90
CA GLN A 90 0.86 -25.63 -0.89
C GLN A 90 0.01 -26.69 -0.16
N PRO A 91 -0.29 -27.84 -0.81
CA PRO A 91 -1.07 -28.91 -0.19
C PRO A 91 -0.33 -29.54 0.99
N HIS A 92 -1.06 -29.86 2.07
CA HIS A 92 -0.62 -30.67 3.23
C HIS A 92 0.67 -30.23 3.97
N SER A 93 1.26 -29.07 3.65
CA SER A 93 2.45 -28.57 4.33
C SER A 93 2.06 -27.81 5.61
N LYS A 94 2.22 -28.43 6.79
CA LYS A 94 2.07 -27.71 8.08
C LYS A 94 3.12 -26.61 8.27
N LYS A 95 4.27 -26.73 7.58
CA LYS A 95 5.37 -25.76 7.63
C LYS A 95 4.97 -24.38 7.11
N LYS A 96 3.91 -24.28 6.28
CA LYS A 96 3.43 -22.99 5.76
C LYS A 96 3.05 -22.01 6.85
N TRP A 97 2.43 -22.50 7.93
CA TRP A 97 2.02 -21.66 9.06
C TRP A 97 3.21 -21.20 9.91
N ILE A 98 4.26 -22.03 10.01
CA ILE A 98 5.50 -21.66 10.71
C ILE A 98 6.19 -20.52 9.96
N TRP A 99 6.35 -20.64 8.64
CA TRP A 99 6.93 -19.58 7.82
C TRP A 99 6.09 -18.31 7.83
N PHE A 100 4.77 -18.45 7.76
CA PHE A 100 3.84 -17.33 7.85
C PHE A 100 4.00 -16.58 9.18
N ALA A 101 3.95 -17.30 10.30
CA ALA A 101 4.13 -16.72 11.63
C ALA A 101 5.51 -16.08 11.81
N ALA A 102 6.57 -16.71 11.33
CA ALA A 102 7.94 -16.19 11.44
C ALA A 102 8.12 -14.86 10.67
N ILE A 103 7.68 -14.80 9.42
CA ILE A 103 7.86 -13.59 8.58
C ILE A 103 6.90 -12.48 9.02
N MET A 104 5.65 -12.79 9.36
CA MET A 104 4.72 -11.80 9.89
C MET A 104 5.14 -11.29 11.27
N GLY A 105 5.67 -12.18 12.13
CA GLY A 105 6.24 -11.81 13.42
C GLY A 105 7.46 -10.90 13.27
N ALA A 106 8.37 -11.21 12.33
CA ALA A 106 9.50 -10.33 12.02
C ALA A 106 9.05 -8.95 11.52
N LEU A 107 8.01 -8.89 10.68
CA LEU A 107 7.43 -7.62 10.23
C LEU A 107 6.79 -6.84 11.40
N ALA A 108 6.10 -7.53 12.30
CA ALA A 108 5.50 -6.91 13.50
C ALA A 108 6.58 -6.31 14.42
N VAL A 109 7.62 -7.09 14.73
CA VAL A 109 8.77 -6.61 15.52
C VAL A 109 9.43 -5.42 14.84
N SER A 110 9.69 -5.48 13.53
CA SER A 110 10.28 -4.36 12.79
C SER A 110 9.41 -3.10 12.87
N SER A 111 8.09 -3.26 12.83
CA SER A 111 7.13 -2.16 12.89
C SER A 111 7.09 -1.50 14.26
N ILE A 112 7.15 -2.30 15.34
CA ILE A 112 7.27 -1.83 16.72
C ILE A 112 8.58 -1.07 16.90
N VAL A 113 9.71 -1.68 16.52
CA VAL A 113 11.04 -1.06 16.67
C VAL A 113 11.11 0.28 15.94
N LYS A 114 10.54 0.39 14.74
CA LYS A 114 10.52 1.63 13.96
C LYS A 114 9.41 2.61 14.38
N GLY A 115 8.44 2.18 15.17
CA GLY A 115 7.19 2.93 15.38
C GLY A 115 6.44 3.20 14.07
N MET A 116 6.56 2.33 13.06
CA MET A 116 5.97 2.49 11.73
C MET A 116 5.16 1.24 11.36
N PHE A 117 3.84 1.33 11.52
CA PHE A 117 2.92 0.18 11.36
C PHE A 117 2.28 0.07 9.98
N HIS A 118 2.56 1.00 9.07
CA HIS A 118 1.90 1.07 7.77
C HIS A 118 2.10 -0.21 6.95
N ASP A 119 3.36 -0.66 6.80
CA ASP A 119 3.68 -1.87 6.05
C ASP A 119 3.09 -3.13 6.71
N LEU A 120 3.07 -3.18 8.05
CA LEU A 120 2.45 -4.28 8.79
C LEU A 120 0.96 -4.38 8.51
N ILE A 121 0.21 -3.28 8.65
CA ILE A 121 -1.23 -3.25 8.41
C ILE A 121 -1.52 -3.70 6.98
N LEU A 122 -0.79 -3.13 6.02
CA LEU A 122 -1.05 -3.35 4.61
C LEU A 122 -0.73 -4.79 4.18
N TRP A 123 0.43 -5.32 4.54
CA TRP A 123 0.77 -6.72 4.25
C TRP A 123 -0.11 -7.70 5.02
N SER A 124 -0.53 -7.36 6.24
CA SER A 124 -1.49 -8.17 6.99
C SER A 124 -2.81 -8.27 6.26
N VAL A 125 -3.42 -7.14 5.85
CA VAL A 125 -4.69 -7.14 5.11
C VAL A 125 -4.56 -7.95 3.82
N LEU A 126 -3.49 -7.73 3.05
CA LEU A 126 -3.27 -8.45 1.79
C LEU A 126 -3.06 -9.95 2.01
N LEU A 127 -2.22 -10.36 2.96
CA LEU A 127 -1.93 -11.77 3.20
C LEU A 127 -3.07 -12.50 3.90
N PHE A 128 -3.78 -11.86 4.84
CA PHE A 128 -4.96 -12.44 5.46
C PHE A 128 -6.07 -12.69 4.44
N SER A 129 -6.17 -11.90 3.37
CA SER A 129 -7.12 -12.21 2.28
C SER A 129 -6.89 -13.62 1.69
N TYR A 130 -5.64 -14.05 1.55
CA TYR A 130 -5.29 -15.41 1.12
C TYR A 130 -5.58 -16.45 2.20
N VAL A 131 -5.35 -16.12 3.47
CA VAL A 131 -5.69 -17.00 4.61
C VAL A 131 -7.20 -17.28 4.66
N LEU A 132 -8.02 -16.25 4.49
CA LEU A 132 -9.49 -16.37 4.46
C LEU A 132 -9.97 -17.29 3.34
N VAL A 133 -9.29 -17.24 2.18
CA VAL A 133 -9.54 -18.17 1.06
C VAL A 133 -9.25 -19.61 1.45
N GLN A 134 -8.11 -19.86 2.10
CA GLN A 134 -7.72 -21.23 2.50
C GLN A 134 -8.68 -21.84 3.52
N PHE A 135 -9.16 -21.03 4.48
CA PHE A 135 -10.11 -21.49 5.50
C PHE A 135 -11.58 -21.46 5.06
N LYS A 136 -11.88 -20.97 3.84
CA LYS A 136 -13.26 -20.82 3.33
C LYS A 136 -14.20 -20.14 4.33
N VAL A 137 -13.70 -19.08 4.98
CA VAL A 137 -14.44 -18.36 6.03
C VAL A 137 -15.76 -17.81 5.47
N ASN A 138 -16.86 -17.97 6.20
CA ASN A 138 -18.16 -17.44 5.80
C ASN A 138 -18.22 -15.91 5.93
N PHE A 139 -19.30 -15.28 5.45
CA PHE A 139 -19.43 -13.82 5.45
C PHE A 139 -19.33 -13.22 6.86
N LEU A 140 -20.02 -13.80 7.85
CA LEU A 140 -20.00 -13.30 9.23
C LEU A 140 -18.60 -13.39 9.85
N GLY A 141 -17.88 -14.50 9.63
CA GLY A 141 -16.50 -14.65 10.08
C GLY A 141 -15.56 -13.62 9.44
N LYS A 142 -15.74 -13.32 8.15
CA LYS A 142 -14.98 -12.24 7.48
C LYS A 142 -15.27 -10.89 8.13
N LEU A 143 -16.54 -10.59 8.40
CA LEU A 143 -16.94 -9.34 9.06
C LEU A 143 -16.31 -9.21 10.45
N LEU A 144 -16.39 -10.26 11.28
CA LEU A 144 -15.79 -10.27 12.61
C LEU A 144 -14.26 -10.10 12.57
N ILE A 145 -13.58 -10.74 11.62
CA ILE A 145 -12.12 -10.59 11.43
C ILE A 145 -11.76 -9.16 11.01
N ILE A 146 -12.56 -8.55 10.11
CA ILE A 146 -12.36 -7.16 9.70
C ILE A 146 -12.55 -6.22 10.90
N LEU A 147 -13.62 -6.41 11.68
CA LEU A 147 -13.88 -5.60 12.87
C LEU A 147 -12.77 -5.74 13.92
N ALA A 148 -12.32 -6.98 14.18
CA ALA A 148 -11.20 -7.23 15.08
C ALA A 148 -9.90 -6.58 14.57
N GLY A 149 -9.63 -6.67 13.26
CA GLY A 149 -8.47 -6.03 12.63
C GLY A 149 -8.52 -4.51 12.72
N LEU A 150 -9.69 -3.90 12.55
CA LEU A 150 -9.89 -2.46 12.73
C LEU A 150 -9.69 -2.04 14.18
N ALA A 151 -10.19 -2.81 15.15
CA ALA A 151 -9.97 -2.56 16.57
C ALA A 151 -8.48 -2.64 16.94
N VAL A 152 -7.76 -3.66 16.47
CA VAL A 152 -6.31 -3.79 16.66
C VAL A 152 -5.55 -2.62 16.00
N ALA A 153 -5.93 -2.23 14.79
CA ALA A 153 -5.32 -1.09 14.12
C ALA A 153 -5.56 0.24 14.87
N ALA A 154 -6.74 0.42 15.45
CA ALA A 154 -7.07 1.58 16.27
C ALA A 154 -6.22 1.63 17.56
N LEU A 155 -6.12 0.50 18.28
CA LEU A 155 -5.27 0.39 19.47
C LEU A 155 -3.79 0.67 19.16
N ILE A 156 -3.29 0.15 18.03
CA ILE A 156 -1.91 0.44 17.60
C ILE A 156 -1.74 1.92 17.26
N GLN A 157 -2.76 2.55 16.66
CA GLN A 157 -2.70 3.97 16.32
C GLN A 157 -2.66 4.86 17.57
N SER A 158 -3.43 4.52 18.61
CA SER A 158 -3.48 5.34 19.82
C SER A 158 -2.15 5.41 20.55
N ILE A 159 -1.39 4.31 20.59
CA ILE A 159 -0.08 4.29 21.28
C ILE A 159 1.10 4.72 20.40
N LYS A 160 0.82 5.04 19.12
CA LYS A 160 1.87 5.26 18.12
C LYS A 160 2.67 6.52 18.38
N SER A 161 2.04 7.54 18.95
CA SER A 161 2.68 8.81 19.26
C SER A 161 3.67 8.65 20.42
N GLU A 162 3.24 8.00 21.51
CA GLU A 162 4.10 7.74 22.68
C GLU A 162 5.26 6.81 22.34
N LEU A 163 5.03 5.79 21.51
CA LEU A 163 6.10 4.90 21.05
C LEU A 163 7.18 5.63 20.23
N ARG A 164 6.85 6.76 19.60
CA ARG A 164 7.78 7.57 18.79
C ARG A 164 8.45 8.67 19.57
N SER A 165 7.79 9.25 20.57
CA SER A 165 8.34 10.32 21.41
C SER A 165 9.43 9.80 22.35
N ASN A 166 9.30 8.56 22.82
CA ASN A 166 10.28 7.89 23.68
C ASN A 166 11.50 7.38 22.88
N LYS A 167 12.31 8.31 22.38
CA LYS A 167 13.52 8.04 21.57
C LYS A 167 14.71 7.53 22.38
N GLU A 168 14.66 7.62 23.71
CA GLU A 168 15.75 7.20 24.60
C GLU A 168 15.91 5.68 24.68
N GLU A 169 14.86 4.91 24.35
CA GLU A 169 14.93 3.46 24.26
C GLU A 169 15.50 3.00 22.91
N GLN A 170 16.80 2.71 22.90
CA GLN A 170 17.53 2.31 21.68
C GLN A 170 17.60 0.78 21.47
N GLY A 171 17.21 -0.03 22.44
CA GLY A 171 17.23 -1.50 22.33
C GLY A 171 15.94 -2.09 21.73
N THR A 172 16.06 -3.08 20.84
CA THR A 172 14.91 -3.86 20.33
C THR A 172 14.06 -4.44 21.45
N GLY A 173 14.70 -5.00 22.48
CA GLY A 173 14.00 -5.56 23.64
C GLY A 173 13.22 -4.51 24.43
N GLN A 174 13.85 -3.35 24.69
CA GLN A 174 13.21 -2.24 25.41
C GLN A 174 11.98 -1.71 24.67
N ARG A 175 12.12 -1.46 23.35
CA ARG A 175 10.99 -1.01 22.52
C ARG A 175 9.81 -1.99 22.49
N ILE A 176 10.07 -3.29 22.56
CA ILE A 176 9.00 -4.30 22.64
C ILE A 176 8.33 -4.27 24.01
N THR A 177 9.11 -4.10 25.08
CA THR A 177 8.58 -3.94 26.44
C THR A 177 7.71 -2.68 26.55
N LEU A 178 8.23 -1.51 26.12
CA LEU A 178 7.47 -0.26 26.08
C LEU A 178 6.16 -0.40 25.30
N PHE A 179 6.20 -1.01 24.11
CA PHE A 179 4.99 -1.28 23.34
C PHE A 179 3.98 -2.14 24.11
N SER A 180 4.47 -3.16 24.83
CA SER A 180 3.62 -4.05 25.62
C SER A 180 3.00 -3.34 26.82
N ASP A 181 3.76 -2.45 27.46
CA ASP A 181 3.29 -1.68 28.61
C ASP A 181 2.26 -0.63 28.21
N LEU A 182 2.50 0.11 27.12
CA LEU A 182 1.52 1.06 26.55
C LEU A 182 0.22 0.37 26.13
N LEU A 183 0.30 -0.85 25.56
CA LEU A 183 -0.90 -1.62 25.24
C LEU A 183 -1.67 -2.05 26.48
N LYS A 184 -0.98 -2.52 27.53
CA LYS A 184 -1.63 -2.89 28.79
C LYS A 184 -2.31 -1.68 29.42
N GLU A 185 -1.61 -0.56 29.49
CA GLU A 185 -2.16 0.70 30.00
C GLU A 185 -3.43 1.12 29.25
N ARG A 186 -3.43 1.03 27.90
CA ARG A 186 -4.61 1.39 27.10
C ARG A 186 -5.77 0.40 27.25
N ILE A 187 -5.51 -0.87 27.56
CA ILE A 187 -6.54 -1.90 27.74
C ILE A 187 -7.09 -1.92 29.17
N GLU A 188 -6.24 -1.70 30.17
CA GLU A 188 -6.56 -1.76 31.61
C GLU A 188 -7.03 -0.41 32.16
N GLY A 189 -6.70 0.70 31.51
CA GLY A 189 -7.15 2.03 31.91
C GLY A 189 -8.67 2.18 31.80
N GLU A 190 -9.29 2.69 32.87
CA GLU A 190 -10.73 3.06 32.88
C GLU A 190 -11.04 4.22 31.90
N GLU A 191 -10.01 4.91 31.40
CA GLU A 191 -10.08 5.90 30.31
C GLU A 191 -10.00 5.27 28.91
N LEU A 192 -10.77 4.20 28.67
CA LEU A 192 -11.38 4.01 27.35
C LEU A 192 -12.44 5.11 27.15
N ASN A 193 -12.02 6.37 27.26
CA ASN A 193 -12.81 7.50 26.83
C ASN A 193 -12.94 7.33 25.33
N ASN A 194 -14.09 6.79 24.92
CA ASN A 194 -14.43 6.56 23.52
C ASN A 194 -14.14 7.82 22.71
N GLU A 195 -14.28 9.00 23.29
CA GLU A 195 -13.96 10.28 22.65
C GLU A 195 -12.51 10.41 22.22
N GLU A 196 -11.48 10.00 22.95
CA GLU A 196 -10.09 10.20 22.53
C GLU A 196 -9.70 9.25 21.40
N ILE A 197 -10.06 7.97 21.49
CA ILE A 197 -9.83 6.98 20.43
C ILE A 197 -10.68 7.31 19.20
N LEU A 198 -11.94 7.74 19.38
CA LEU A 198 -12.79 8.23 18.28
C LEU A 198 -12.25 9.54 17.71
N THR A 199 -11.67 10.43 18.51
CA THR A 199 -11.09 11.70 18.06
C THR A 199 -9.77 11.49 17.34
N GLU A 200 -8.96 10.50 17.70
CA GLU A 200 -7.75 10.14 16.95
C GLU A 200 -8.08 9.36 15.66
N MET A 201 -9.03 8.42 15.71
CA MET A 201 -9.53 7.77 14.49
C MET A 201 -10.22 8.77 13.56
N ALA A 202 -10.97 9.70 14.13
CA ALA A 202 -11.49 10.85 13.42
C ALA A 202 -10.33 11.70 12.95
N SER A 203 -9.31 12.05 13.73
CA SER A 203 -8.21 12.91 13.30
C SER A 203 -7.43 12.34 12.12
N VAL A 204 -7.29 11.01 12.00
CA VAL A 204 -6.61 10.35 10.87
C VAL A 204 -7.49 10.33 9.60
N ARG A 205 -8.81 10.11 9.69
CA ARG A 205 -9.74 10.25 8.53
C ARG A 205 -10.02 11.71 8.18
N LEU A 206 -10.18 12.55 9.20
CA LEU A 206 -10.23 13.99 9.13
C LEU A 206 -8.93 14.51 8.55
N ASN A 207 -7.76 13.89 8.77
CA ASN A 207 -6.52 14.35 8.13
C ASN A 207 -6.68 14.38 6.61
N GLN A 208 -7.13 13.29 5.99
CA GLN A 208 -7.27 13.24 4.54
C GLN A 208 -8.46 14.08 4.02
N GLY A 209 -9.62 14.02 4.69
CA GLY A 209 -10.75 14.86 4.31
C GLY A 209 -10.47 16.36 4.49
N TRP A 210 -9.75 16.74 5.55
CA TRP A 210 -9.30 18.09 5.82
C TRP A 210 -8.24 18.56 4.84
N ILE A 211 -7.28 17.71 4.44
CA ILE A 211 -6.32 18.05 3.39
C ILE A 211 -7.05 18.36 2.09
N ILE A 212 -7.97 17.48 1.65
CA ILE A 212 -8.75 17.71 0.44
C ILE A 212 -9.61 18.98 0.58
N SER A 213 -10.26 19.20 1.73
CA SER A 213 -11.02 20.43 2.00
C SER A 213 -10.16 21.69 1.96
N SER A 214 -8.94 21.63 2.47
CA SER A 214 -7.96 22.73 2.42
C SER A 214 -7.52 23.00 0.98
N ILE A 215 -7.30 21.97 0.17
CA ILE A 215 -7.00 22.11 -1.25
C ILE A 215 -8.16 22.78 -1.99
N LEU A 216 -9.39 22.32 -1.76
CA LEU A 216 -10.60 22.87 -2.36
C LEU A 216 -10.83 24.35 -1.97
N PHE A 217 -10.40 24.74 -0.77
CA PHE A 217 -10.47 26.12 -0.29
C PHE A 217 -9.35 27.00 -0.86
N ASN A 218 -8.15 26.45 -0.98
CA ASN A 218 -6.96 27.19 -1.37
C ASN A 218 -6.85 27.37 -2.89
N VAL A 219 -7.29 26.38 -3.67
CA VAL A 219 -7.32 26.42 -5.14
C VAL A 219 -8.78 26.66 -5.62
N PRO A 220 -9.06 27.67 -6.45
CA PRO A 220 -8.15 28.64 -7.06
C PRO A 220 -7.98 29.95 -6.27
N ARG A 221 -8.43 30.03 -5.01
CA ARG A 221 -8.56 31.30 -4.26
C ARG A 221 -7.22 31.99 -4.00
N TYR A 222 -6.21 31.23 -3.63
CA TYR A 222 -4.87 31.73 -3.28
C TYR A 222 -3.77 31.12 -4.14
N GLU A 223 -3.99 29.90 -4.65
CA GLU A 223 -3.10 29.21 -5.58
C GLU A 223 -3.87 28.93 -6.88
N PRO A 224 -3.34 29.26 -8.07
CA PRO A 224 -4.01 28.94 -9.34
C PRO A 224 -4.09 27.43 -9.57
N PHE A 225 -4.95 27.02 -10.51
CA PHE A 225 -4.94 25.63 -10.96
C PHE A 225 -3.58 25.28 -11.58
N ALA A 226 -3.11 24.06 -11.35
CA ALA A 226 -1.83 23.58 -11.88
C ALA A 226 -1.90 23.13 -13.36
N ASP A 227 -3.08 23.13 -13.97
CA ASP A 227 -3.32 22.87 -15.40
C ASP A 227 -2.63 21.59 -15.95
N GLY A 228 -2.50 20.57 -15.11
CA GLY A 228 -1.91 19.27 -15.47
C GLY A 228 -0.40 19.14 -15.25
N GLU A 229 0.27 20.16 -14.71
CA GLU A 229 1.72 20.16 -14.45
C GLU A 229 2.14 18.96 -13.59
N THR A 230 1.48 18.76 -12.44
CA THR A 230 1.87 17.68 -11.51
C THR A 230 1.53 16.29 -12.07
N ILE A 231 0.49 16.21 -12.90
CA ILE A 231 0.12 14.98 -13.60
C ILE A 231 1.19 14.59 -14.63
N MET A 232 1.66 15.57 -15.42
CA MET A 232 2.72 15.34 -16.39
C MET A 232 4.06 15.02 -15.71
N GLU A 233 4.37 15.69 -14.60
CA GLU A 233 5.55 15.37 -13.79
C GLU A 233 5.47 13.93 -13.22
N ALA A 234 4.29 13.52 -12.73
CA ALA A 234 4.07 12.15 -12.25
C ALA A 234 4.29 11.12 -13.37
N LEU A 235 3.75 11.35 -14.57
CA LEU A 235 3.90 10.47 -15.73
C LEU A 235 5.35 10.34 -16.17
N THR A 236 6.02 11.47 -16.43
CA THR A 236 7.40 11.50 -16.91
C THR A 236 8.35 10.85 -15.90
N SER A 237 8.17 11.15 -14.61
CA SER A 237 9.07 10.68 -13.57
C SER A 237 8.84 9.23 -13.12
N SER A 238 7.68 8.66 -13.44
CA SER A 238 7.40 7.24 -13.20
C SER A 238 8.05 6.34 -14.25
N ILE A 239 8.21 6.85 -15.49
CA ILE A 239 8.79 6.11 -16.62
C ILE A 239 10.31 6.32 -16.69
N LEU A 240 10.78 7.56 -16.50
CA LEU A 240 12.19 7.88 -16.69
C LEU A 240 13.08 7.41 -15.52
N PRO A 241 14.21 6.73 -15.82
CA PRO A 241 15.23 6.43 -14.82
C PRO A 241 15.77 7.70 -14.15
N ARG A 242 16.07 7.62 -12.85
CA ARG A 242 16.51 8.77 -12.03
C ARG A 242 17.75 9.49 -12.56
N PHE A 243 18.65 8.80 -13.28
CA PHE A 243 19.85 9.43 -13.83
C PHE A 243 19.54 10.36 -15.02
N LEU A 244 18.37 10.23 -15.66
CA LEU A 244 17.92 11.12 -16.74
C LEU A 244 17.17 12.36 -16.21
N VAL A 245 16.80 12.37 -14.92
CA VAL A 245 16.09 13.49 -14.28
C VAL A 245 16.78 13.82 -12.93
N PRO A 246 17.94 14.50 -12.96
CA PRO A 246 18.72 14.80 -11.76
C PRO A 246 18.05 15.86 -10.86
N SER A 247 17.34 16.80 -11.46
CA SER A 247 16.65 17.91 -10.80
C SER A 247 15.20 17.52 -10.46
N LYS A 248 15.01 16.63 -9.49
CA LYS A 248 13.65 16.33 -9.02
C LYS A 248 13.32 17.20 -7.81
N LYS A 249 12.10 17.75 -7.76
CA LYS A 249 11.48 18.21 -6.51
C LYS A 249 11.61 17.11 -5.46
N VAL A 250 11.86 17.49 -4.21
CA VAL A 250 12.15 16.52 -3.13
C VAL A 250 11.03 15.48 -3.08
N ALA A 251 11.38 14.22 -3.30
CA ALA A 251 10.44 13.12 -3.34
C ALA A 251 9.69 13.01 -2.00
N GLY A 252 8.35 12.97 -2.05
CA GLY A 252 7.49 12.88 -0.87
C GLY A 252 6.19 13.68 -0.95
N GLY A 253 5.96 14.43 -2.03
CA GLY A 253 4.74 15.20 -2.24
C GLY A 253 4.61 16.45 -1.37
N ARG A 254 5.59 16.68 -0.49
CA ARG A 254 5.60 17.78 0.49
C ARG A 254 5.45 19.17 -0.13
N GLU A 255 6.04 19.38 -1.30
CA GLU A 255 5.95 20.67 -2.01
C GLU A 255 4.54 20.87 -2.57
N ASN A 256 4.03 19.91 -3.35
CA ASN A 256 2.68 19.93 -3.91
C ASN A 256 1.61 19.99 -2.80
N PHE A 257 1.82 19.26 -1.71
CA PHE A 257 0.99 19.33 -0.52
C PHE A 257 0.92 20.77 0.03
N ARG A 258 2.06 21.41 0.27
CA ARG A 258 2.11 22.78 0.82
C ARG A 258 1.49 23.79 -0.14
N GLN A 259 1.82 23.68 -1.42
CA GLN A 259 1.32 24.53 -2.48
C GLN A 259 -0.20 24.43 -2.59
N PHE A 260 -0.74 23.22 -2.73
CA PHE A 260 -2.17 23.03 -2.96
C PHE A 260 -3.00 23.20 -1.70
N SER A 261 -2.56 22.70 -0.54
CA SER A 261 -3.36 22.80 0.69
C SER A 261 -3.19 24.12 1.43
N GLY A 262 -2.10 24.86 1.21
CA GLY A 262 -1.72 26.03 2.00
C GLY A 262 -1.23 25.69 3.42
N LEU A 263 -1.14 24.40 3.77
CA LEU A 263 -0.80 23.96 5.11
C LEU A 263 0.71 23.81 5.30
N GLN A 264 1.20 24.21 6.48
CA GLN A 264 2.60 24.04 6.86
C GLN A 264 2.80 22.74 7.63
N ILE A 265 3.83 21.99 7.25
CA ILE A 265 4.24 20.75 7.93
C ILE A 265 5.72 20.80 8.29
N SER A 266 6.08 20.19 9.42
CA SER A 266 7.47 20.13 9.91
C SER A 266 8.43 19.44 8.93
N ASP A 267 9.73 19.71 9.05
CA ASP A 267 10.75 19.14 8.14
C ASP A 267 10.89 17.62 8.18
N GLY A 268 10.44 16.98 9.24
CA GLY A 268 10.37 15.53 9.36
C GLY A 268 9.06 14.90 8.90
N THR A 269 8.06 15.69 8.46
CA THR A 269 6.72 15.21 8.12
C THR A 269 6.48 15.27 6.62
N SER A 270 5.99 14.15 6.05
CA SER A 270 5.54 14.06 4.66
C SER A 270 4.05 13.70 4.65
N MET A 271 3.25 14.48 3.93
CA MET A 271 1.83 14.22 3.68
C MET A 271 1.58 14.38 2.19
N GLY A 272 0.68 13.57 1.62
CA GLY A 272 0.29 13.68 0.23
C GLY A 272 -1.03 14.41 0.05
N ALA A 273 -1.20 15.10 -1.08
CA ALA A 273 -2.43 15.80 -1.45
C ALA A 273 -3.65 14.89 -1.74
N SER A 274 -3.46 13.56 -1.74
CA SER A 274 -4.39 12.56 -2.31
C SER A 274 -4.57 12.71 -3.83
N VAL A 275 -4.80 11.60 -4.54
CA VAL A 275 -5.03 11.62 -6.00
C VAL A 275 -6.24 12.47 -6.37
N ILE A 276 -7.31 12.43 -5.57
CA ILE A 276 -8.52 13.22 -5.83
C ILE A 276 -8.35 14.71 -5.52
N GLY A 277 -7.55 15.04 -4.49
CA GLY A 277 -7.20 16.43 -4.18
C GLY A 277 -6.29 17.02 -5.25
N GLU A 278 -5.30 16.25 -5.71
CA GLU A 278 -4.43 16.61 -6.84
C GLU A 278 -5.22 16.78 -8.15
N ALA A 279 -6.22 15.92 -8.41
CA ALA A 279 -7.10 16.05 -9.57
C ALA A 279 -7.88 17.37 -9.57
N TYR A 280 -8.40 17.79 -8.41
CA TYR A 280 -9.04 19.09 -8.25
C TYR A 280 -8.05 20.23 -8.46
N ALA A 281 -6.89 20.17 -7.81
CA ALA A 281 -5.87 21.21 -7.90
C ALA A 281 -5.37 21.43 -9.33
N ASN A 282 -5.41 20.40 -10.19
CA ASN A 282 -5.04 20.54 -11.59
C ASN A 282 -6.20 21.01 -12.49
N TYR A 283 -7.43 20.52 -12.26
CA TYR A 283 -8.49 20.62 -13.27
C TYR A 283 -9.86 21.09 -12.75
N GLY A 284 -9.94 21.50 -11.48
CA GLY A 284 -11.19 21.86 -10.83
C GLY A 284 -12.22 20.72 -10.79
N ASN A 285 -13.50 21.06 -10.70
CA ASN A 285 -14.57 20.07 -10.51
C ASN A 285 -14.71 19.10 -11.69
N TYR A 286 -15.11 19.61 -12.85
CA TYR A 286 -15.44 18.76 -14.01
C TYR A 286 -14.22 18.00 -14.53
N GLY A 287 -13.08 18.68 -14.67
CA GLY A 287 -11.84 18.06 -15.12
C GLY A 287 -11.30 17.06 -14.09
N GLY A 288 -11.44 17.36 -12.80
CA GLY A 288 -11.10 16.43 -11.72
C GLY A 288 -11.92 15.13 -11.78
N TRP A 289 -13.23 15.21 -12.04
CA TRP A 289 -14.07 14.01 -12.20
C TRP A 289 -13.68 13.17 -13.42
N ILE A 290 -13.42 13.82 -14.56
CA ILE A 290 -12.94 13.14 -15.78
C ILE A 290 -11.60 12.46 -15.50
N PHE A 291 -10.68 13.15 -14.81
CA PHE A 291 -9.41 12.59 -14.41
C PHE A 291 -9.59 11.36 -13.51
N MET A 292 -10.47 11.43 -12.51
CA MET A 292 -10.75 10.30 -11.61
C MET A 292 -11.32 9.10 -12.36
N PHE A 293 -12.19 9.31 -13.36
CA PHE A 293 -12.64 8.25 -14.26
C PHE A 293 -11.49 7.60 -15.02
N ILE A 294 -10.63 8.41 -15.66
CA ILE A 294 -9.46 7.94 -16.40
C ILE A 294 -8.51 7.16 -15.47
N TRP A 295 -8.31 7.65 -14.26
CA TRP A 295 -7.49 6.98 -13.25
C TRP A 295 -8.06 5.61 -12.87
N GLY A 296 -9.37 5.51 -12.61
CA GLY A 296 -10.04 4.23 -12.35
C GLY A 296 -9.92 3.26 -13.52
N ALA A 297 -10.11 3.74 -14.75
CA ALA A 297 -9.95 2.96 -15.97
C ALA A 297 -8.50 2.46 -16.15
N PHE A 298 -7.51 3.30 -15.87
CA PHE A 298 -6.09 2.94 -15.92
C PHE A 298 -5.75 1.81 -14.94
N LEU A 299 -6.24 1.88 -13.69
CA LEU A 299 -6.02 0.83 -12.70
C LEU A 299 -6.69 -0.49 -13.10
N ALA A 300 -7.91 -0.41 -13.63
CA ALA A 300 -8.62 -1.59 -14.13
C ALA A 300 -7.95 -2.20 -15.37
N TRP A 301 -7.39 -1.38 -16.26
CA TRP A 301 -6.54 -1.84 -17.35
C TRP A 301 -5.29 -2.56 -16.83
N GLY A 302 -4.59 -1.98 -15.85
CA GLY A 302 -3.44 -2.59 -15.20
C GLY A 302 -3.75 -3.96 -14.60
N LEU A 303 -4.84 -4.06 -13.85
CA LEU A 303 -5.33 -5.32 -13.30
C LEU A 303 -5.74 -6.30 -14.41
N SER A 304 -6.37 -5.81 -15.48
CA SER A 304 -6.78 -6.63 -16.62
C SER A 304 -5.60 -7.26 -17.34
N MET A 305 -4.50 -6.52 -17.53
CA MET A 305 -3.27 -7.09 -18.05
C MET A 305 -2.79 -8.23 -17.15
N MET A 306 -2.69 -8.01 -15.83
CA MET A 306 -2.23 -9.04 -14.89
C MET A 306 -3.11 -10.28 -14.89
N VAL A 307 -4.44 -10.13 -14.95
CA VAL A 307 -5.37 -11.26 -15.04
C VAL A 307 -5.18 -12.01 -16.37
N ASN A 308 -5.08 -11.30 -17.49
CA ASN A 308 -4.93 -11.91 -18.80
C ASN A 308 -3.61 -12.69 -18.93
N TYR A 309 -2.49 -12.13 -18.46
CA TYR A 309 -1.23 -12.87 -18.39
C TYR A 309 -1.27 -13.98 -17.33
N GLY A 310 -1.95 -13.75 -16.21
CA GLY A 310 -2.13 -14.72 -15.11
C GLY A 310 -2.81 -16.01 -15.53
N ARG A 311 -3.73 -15.95 -16.51
CA ARG A 311 -4.36 -17.14 -17.12
C ARG A 311 -3.37 -18.08 -17.80
N ARG A 312 -2.20 -17.57 -18.22
CA ARG A 312 -1.12 -18.37 -18.82
C ARG A 312 0.02 -18.63 -17.82
N HIS A 313 0.23 -17.70 -16.89
CA HIS A 313 1.29 -17.72 -15.88
C HIS A 313 0.70 -17.47 -14.50
N PRO A 314 0.22 -18.53 -13.80
CA PRO A 314 -0.52 -18.39 -12.54
C PRO A 314 0.25 -17.67 -11.43
N ILE A 315 1.58 -17.67 -11.49
CA ILE A 315 2.44 -16.95 -10.55
C ILE A 315 2.13 -15.44 -10.51
N ILE A 316 1.64 -14.85 -11.60
CA ILE A 316 1.36 -13.41 -11.67
C ILE A 316 0.30 -13.00 -10.64
N TYR A 317 -0.68 -13.86 -10.35
CA TYR A 317 -1.75 -13.54 -9.40
C TYR A 317 -1.21 -13.24 -8.00
N VAL A 318 -0.18 -13.95 -7.54
CA VAL A 318 0.41 -13.71 -6.21
C VAL A 318 1.31 -12.46 -6.17
N PHE A 319 1.70 -11.90 -7.31
CA PHE A 319 2.43 -10.63 -7.40
C PHE A 319 1.51 -9.39 -7.43
N ILE A 320 0.21 -9.55 -7.70
CA ILE A 320 -0.75 -8.43 -7.73
C ILE A 320 -0.70 -7.57 -6.45
N PRO A 321 -0.69 -8.14 -5.23
CA PRO A 321 -0.61 -7.35 -4.00
C PRO A 321 0.65 -6.47 -3.92
N LEU A 322 1.79 -6.97 -4.40
CA LEU A 322 3.04 -6.23 -4.43
C LEU A 322 2.96 -5.06 -5.41
N ILE A 323 2.37 -5.27 -6.59
CA ILE A 323 2.28 -4.23 -7.62
C ILE A 323 1.30 -3.12 -7.21
N PHE A 324 0.18 -3.51 -6.59
CA PHE A 324 -0.85 -2.58 -6.12
C PHE A 324 -0.60 -2.04 -4.69
N LEU A 325 0.54 -2.36 -4.07
CA LEU A 325 0.84 -2.05 -2.66
C LEU A 325 0.65 -0.57 -2.30
N GLN A 326 1.14 0.35 -3.15
CA GLN A 326 0.95 1.78 -2.94
C GLN A 326 -0.33 2.31 -3.59
N VAL A 327 -0.88 1.58 -4.58
CA VAL A 327 -2.08 1.99 -5.33
C VAL A 327 -3.33 1.99 -4.46
N ILE A 328 -3.40 1.08 -3.50
CA ILE A 328 -4.54 1.00 -2.57
C ILE A 328 -4.54 2.10 -1.50
N LYS A 329 -3.50 2.94 -1.44
CA LYS A 329 -3.37 4.00 -0.43
C LYS A 329 -4.08 5.26 -0.92
N ALA A 330 -5.09 5.69 -0.18
CA ALA A 330 -5.81 6.92 -0.48
C ALA A 330 -5.06 8.20 -0.06
N GLU A 331 -4.09 8.08 0.85
CA GLU A 331 -3.38 9.19 1.53
C GLU A 331 -2.18 9.75 0.77
N THR A 332 -1.96 9.33 -0.47
CA THR A 332 -0.75 9.67 -1.22
C THR A 332 -1.07 10.23 -2.60
N GLU A 333 -0.05 10.79 -3.25
CA GLU A 333 -0.16 11.53 -4.50
C GLU A 333 0.03 10.62 -5.71
N LEU A 334 -0.42 11.10 -6.87
CA LEU A 334 -0.33 10.35 -8.13
C LEU A 334 1.11 9.92 -8.42
N SER A 335 2.08 10.82 -8.18
CA SER A 335 3.49 10.56 -8.43
C SER A 335 4.02 9.36 -7.65
N VAL A 336 3.59 9.17 -6.39
CA VAL A 336 4.01 8.04 -5.55
C VAL A 336 3.37 6.74 -6.04
N VAL A 337 2.05 6.78 -6.28
CA VAL A 337 1.29 5.61 -6.72
C VAL A 337 1.78 5.11 -8.08
N LEU A 338 1.88 6.02 -9.06
CA LEU A 338 2.26 5.67 -10.41
C LEU A 338 3.71 5.19 -10.49
N ASN A 339 4.62 5.85 -9.77
CA ASN A 339 6.02 5.43 -9.70
C ASN A 339 6.15 4.02 -9.11
N HIS A 340 5.40 3.72 -8.04
CA HIS A 340 5.39 2.37 -7.48
C HIS A 340 4.80 1.36 -8.47
N PHE A 341 3.63 1.64 -9.05
CA PHE A 341 2.95 0.75 -9.98
C PHE A 341 3.83 0.40 -11.19
N VAL A 342 4.42 1.40 -11.84
CA VAL A 342 5.29 1.21 -13.02
C VAL A 342 6.54 0.43 -12.64
N LYS A 343 7.26 0.83 -11.59
CA LYS A 343 8.54 0.19 -11.22
C LYS A 343 8.36 -1.22 -10.66
N SER A 344 7.32 -1.46 -9.87
CA SER A 344 6.99 -2.81 -9.40
C SER A 344 6.57 -3.71 -10.55
N SER A 345 5.74 -3.22 -11.49
CA SER A 345 5.38 -3.98 -12.70
C SER A 345 6.61 -4.33 -13.54
N LEU A 346 7.50 -3.36 -13.78
CA LEU A 346 8.74 -3.58 -14.53
C LEU A 346 9.65 -4.58 -13.82
N LEU A 347 9.83 -4.44 -12.50
CA LEU A 347 10.66 -5.36 -11.73
C LEU A 347 10.11 -6.78 -11.77
N VAL A 348 8.80 -6.95 -11.56
CA VAL A 348 8.15 -8.27 -11.61
C VAL A 348 8.28 -8.86 -13.01
N PHE A 349 8.08 -8.07 -14.07
CA PHE A 349 8.27 -8.50 -15.44
C PHE A 349 9.71 -8.98 -15.69
N LEU A 350 10.72 -8.17 -15.36
CA LEU A 350 12.13 -8.51 -15.54
C LEU A 350 12.52 -9.73 -14.72
N PHE A 351 12.03 -9.84 -13.49
CA PHE A 351 12.26 -10.99 -12.63
C PHE A 351 11.67 -12.27 -13.23
N LEU A 352 10.40 -12.27 -13.65
CA LEU A 352 9.75 -13.45 -14.23
C LEU A 352 10.39 -13.83 -15.57
N TRP A 353 10.74 -12.84 -16.39
CA TRP A 353 11.47 -13.04 -17.63
C TRP A 353 12.84 -13.67 -17.37
N GLY A 354 13.61 -13.15 -16.42
CA GLY A 354 14.92 -13.67 -16.05
C GLY A 354 14.83 -15.08 -15.43
N ALA A 355 13.86 -15.30 -14.55
CA ALA A 355 13.61 -16.59 -13.93
C ALA A 355 13.31 -17.66 -14.98
N ARG A 356 12.50 -17.35 -16.00
CA ARG A 356 12.15 -18.29 -17.08
C ARG A 356 13.28 -18.47 -18.10
N ASN A 357 13.87 -17.37 -18.58
CA ASN A 357 14.78 -17.43 -19.73
C ASN A 357 16.23 -17.71 -19.33
N VAL A 358 16.68 -17.18 -18.19
CA VAL A 358 18.05 -17.33 -17.69
C VAL A 358 18.14 -18.48 -16.70
N LEU A 359 17.31 -18.47 -15.65
CA LEU A 359 17.34 -19.49 -14.58
C LEU A 359 16.56 -20.76 -14.91
N LYS A 360 15.84 -20.79 -16.04
CA LYS A 360 15.04 -21.92 -16.53
C LYS A 360 13.99 -22.43 -15.52
N TRP A 361 13.41 -21.52 -14.73
CA TRP A 361 12.28 -21.84 -13.85
C TRP A 361 11.03 -22.19 -14.67
N LYS A 362 10.31 -23.24 -14.24
CA LYS A 362 9.04 -23.65 -14.84
C LYS A 362 7.89 -22.88 -14.18
N ILE A 363 7.65 -21.64 -14.60
CA ILE A 363 6.68 -20.69 -14.01
C ILE A 363 5.77 -20.04 -15.05
#